data_AF-A0A959UHQ6-F1
#
_entry.id   AF-A0A959UHQ6-F1
#
_cell.length_a   1.000
_cell.length_b   1.000
_cell.length_c   1.000
_cell.angle_alpha   90.00
_cell.angle_beta   90.00
_cell.angle_gamma   90.00
#
_symmetry.space_group_name_H-M   'P 1'
#
loop_
_entity.id
_entity.type
_entity.pdbx_description
1 polymer ?
#
loop_
_entity_poly.entity_id
_entity_poly.type
_entity_poly.pdbx_seq_one_letter_code
_entity_poly.pdbx_strand_id
1 'polypeptide(L)'
;MKLQHFAENLRFPNFFQPDYPELQKGFALKGKWKRDFFGNDHDLIVELGCGKGEYTVGLAEKYPGKNFIGVDIKGARMWKGAKAAVDNKMDNVAFLRTRVELISYCFDVDEINEIWITFPDPQPRPKQVRKRLTSPRFLKMYRELMQSGGLLHIKTDNRPFFEYSAGVLSELGFEVLFQTTDLYQSQWQGEAKSFTTFYEKKFLEVGMPINYLKAKMVGNDRVKESENNSFFKRVYDVVRQIPHGRVTSYGAIAAFLGSKGSARMVGWAMNASHNSPMPVPAHRVLNRNGVLTGKHHFGSSELMQQLLENEGIEVKADQVVDLQKYFWDPAKELKR
;
A
#
# COMPACT_ATOMS: atom_id res chain seq x y z
N MET A 1 11.41 30.76 12.39
CA MET A 1 10.50 29.62 12.62
C MET A 1 11.12 28.26 12.23
N LYS A 2 11.41 27.95 10.96
CA LYS A 2 11.95 26.61 10.58
C LYS A 2 13.33 26.25 11.17
N LEU A 3 14.27 27.21 11.19
CA LEU A 3 15.59 27.04 11.82
C LEU A 3 15.49 26.82 13.34
N GLN A 4 14.54 27.50 13.98
CA GLN A 4 14.25 27.35 15.40
C GLN A 4 13.71 25.95 15.73
N HIS A 5 12.77 25.43 14.93
CA HIS A 5 12.27 24.06 15.11
C HIS A 5 13.38 23.01 14.99
N PHE A 6 14.35 23.19 14.08
CA PHE A 6 15.50 22.28 13.98
C PHE A 6 16.37 22.31 15.23
N ALA A 7 16.63 23.49 15.79
CA ALA A 7 17.42 23.63 17.01
C ALA A 7 16.71 23.00 18.22
N GLU A 8 15.39 23.17 18.33
CA GLU A 8 14.59 22.57 19.39
C GLU A 8 14.47 21.04 19.26
N ASN A 9 14.35 20.51 18.03
CA ASN A 9 14.33 19.06 17.81
C ASN A 9 15.57 18.35 18.39
N LEU A 10 16.73 19.01 18.44
CA LEU A 10 17.94 18.44 19.04
C LEU A 10 17.87 18.33 20.57
N ARG A 11 16.88 18.98 21.20
CA ARG A 11 16.70 19.00 22.66
C ARG A 11 15.58 18.09 23.13
N PHE A 12 14.72 17.63 22.22
CA PHE A 12 13.61 16.76 22.59
C PHE A 12 14.13 15.34 22.86
N PRO A 13 13.87 14.77 24.06
CA PRO A 13 14.36 13.44 24.42
C PRO A 13 13.71 12.33 23.58
N ASN A 14 12.54 12.61 22.99
CA ASN A 14 11.80 11.71 22.13
C ASN A 14 12.08 11.91 20.63
N PHE A 15 13.17 12.59 20.25
CA PHE A 15 13.46 12.93 18.85
C PHE A 15 14.87 12.49 18.43
N PHE A 16 14.94 11.50 17.54
CA PHE A 16 16.16 10.87 17.07
C PHE A 16 16.46 11.27 15.62
N GLN A 17 17.70 11.63 15.30
CA GLN A 17 18.10 12.09 13.97
C GLN A 17 19.47 11.53 13.55
N PRO A 18 19.64 10.19 13.50
CA PRO A 18 20.91 9.60 13.15
C PRO A 18 21.34 10.02 11.74
N ASP A 19 22.62 10.33 11.58
CA ASP A 19 23.20 10.51 10.25
C ASP A 19 23.55 9.17 9.60
N TYR A 20 23.88 9.20 8.31
CA TYR A 20 24.16 7.96 7.58
C TYR A 20 25.39 7.20 8.14
N PRO A 21 26.52 7.87 8.48
CA PRO A 21 27.63 7.21 9.17
C PRO A 21 27.25 6.53 10.49
N GLU A 22 26.40 7.15 11.31
CA GLU A 22 25.88 6.55 12.55
C GLU A 22 25.07 5.29 12.26
N LEU A 23 24.16 5.36 11.27
CA LEU A 23 23.37 4.19 10.85
C LEU A 23 24.26 3.03 10.37
N GLN A 24 25.33 3.32 9.64
CA GLN A 24 26.27 2.29 9.16
C GLN A 24 27.07 1.61 10.27
N LYS A 25 27.38 2.33 11.36
CA LYS A 25 28.06 1.77 12.53
C LYS A 25 27.15 0.90 13.40
N GLY A 26 25.83 1.01 13.20
CA GLY A 26 24.82 0.37 14.03
C GLY A 26 24.12 1.41 14.90
N PHE A 27 22.88 1.72 14.55
CA PHE A 27 22.07 2.65 15.32
C PHE A 27 21.81 2.10 16.74
N ALA A 28 22.04 2.92 17.76
CA ALA A 28 22.07 2.47 19.15
C ALA A 28 20.78 1.78 19.62
N LEU A 29 19.62 2.23 19.12
CA LEU A 29 18.30 1.71 19.50
C LEU A 29 17.78 0.59 18.61
N LYS A 30 18.50 0.18 17.56
CA LYS A 30 18.09 -0.95 16.71
C LYS A 30 17.97 -2.23 17.56
N GLY A 31 16.79 -2.85 17.55
CA GLY A 31 16.48 -4.05 18.36
C GLY A 31 16.26 -3.76 19.84
N LYS A 32 16.23 -2.48 20.24
CA LYS A 32 16.28 -2.04 21.63
C LYS A 32 15.31 -0.91 21.94
N TRP A 33 14.42 -0.54 21.02
CA TRP A 33 13.48 0.56 21.23
C TRP A 33 12.63 0.37 22.48
N LYS A 34 12.02 -0.81 22.63
CA LYS A 34 11.16 -1.16 23.78
C LYS A 34 11.92 -1.09 25.10
N ARG A 35 13.08 -1.73 25.17
CA ARG A 35 13.90 -1.85 26.39
C ARG A 35 14.61 -0.55 26.79
N ASP A 36 15.31 0.09 25.85
CA ASP A 36 16.26 1.16 26.15
C ASP A 36 15.65 2.56 26.06
N PHE A 37 14.59 2.76 25.25
CA PHE A 37 13.89 4.04 25.15
C PHE A 37 12.55 4.03 25.90
N PHE A 38 11.65 3.10 25.57
CA PHE A 38 10.31 3.06 26.16
C PHE A 38 10.28 2.44 27.57
N GLY A 39 11.31 1.68 27.96
CA GLY A 39 11.43 1.03 29.27
C GLY A 39 10.34 0.00 29.56
N ASN A 40 9.72 -0.59 28.54
CA ASN A 40 8.63 -1.55 28.67
C ASN A 40 8.66 -2.60 27.54
N ASP A 41 7.71 -3.53 27.49
CA ASP A 41 7.60 -4.55 26.42
C ASP A 41 6.29 -4.42 25.60
N HIS A 42 5.67 -3.24 25.62
CA HIS A 42 4.47 -2.99 24.83
C HIS A 42 4.74 -3.11 23.33
N ASP A 43 3.69 -3.43 22.57
CA ASP A 43 3.74 -3.46 21.11
C ASP A 43 4.35 -2.18 20.54
N LEU A 44 5.22 -2.32 19.54
CA LEU A 44 5.85 -1.21 18.84
C LEU A 44 5.15 -0.93 17.51
N ILE A 45 4.57 0.26 17.39
CA ILE A 45 3.80 0.70 16.23
C ILE A 45 4.60 1.79 15.53
N VAL A 46 4.82 1.66 14.23
CA VAL A 46 5.62 2.60 13.43
C VAL A 46 4.77 3.27 12.36
N GLU A 47 4.70 4.61 12.36
CA GLU A 47 4.08 5.39 11.30
C GLU A 47 5.13 5.88 10.29
N LEU A 48 5.04 5.42 9.04
CA LEU A 48 5.96 5.79 7.96
C LEU A 48 5.43 6.98 7.16
N GLY A 49 6.17 8.08 7.16
CA GLY A 49 5.77 9.34 6.54
C GLY A 49 4.84 10.16 7.43
N CYS A 50 5.12 10.22 8.74
CA CYS A 50 4.20 10.77 9.74
C CYS A 50 3.96 12.29 9.63
N GLY A 51 4.73 13.02 8.81
CA GLY A 51 4.55 14.44 8.56
C GLY A 51 4.66 15.28 9.83
N LYS A 52 3.51 15.72 10.37
CA LYS A 52 3.45 16.50 11.62
C LYS A 52 3.37 15.66 12.89
N GLY A 53 3.24 14.33 12.76
CA GLY A 53 3.09 13.41 13.88
C GLY A 53 1.70 13.40 14.52
N GLU A 54 0.70 14.00 13.88
CA GLU A 54 -0.67 14.09 14.44
C GLU A 54 -1.26 12.71 14.66
N TYR A 55 -1.05 11.77 13.72
CA TYR A 55 -1.55 10.41 13.85
C TYR A 55 -0.78 9.61 14.91
N THR A 56 0.56 9.66 14.89
CA THR A 56 1.44 9.08 15.92
C THR A 56 0.99 9.49 17.33
N VAL A 57 0.85 10.79 17.59
CA VAL A 57 0.46 11.33 18.90
C VAL A 57 -0.97 10.93 19.25
N GLY A 58 -1.93 11.13 18.32
CA GLY A 58 -3.34 10.84 18.60
C GLY A 58 -3.63 9.37 18.88
N LEU A 59 -2.92 8.44 18.22
CA LEU A 59 -3.02 7.01 18.55
C LEU A 59 -2.36 6.69 19.90
N ALA A 60 -1.22 7.30 20.20
CA ALA A 60 -0.52 7.10 21.46
C ALA A 60 -1.31 7.61 22.67
N GLU A 61 -2.02 8.74 22.54
CA GLU A 61 -2.95 9.25 23.57
C GLU A 61 -4.09 8.26 23.82
N LYS A 62 -4.62 7.65 22.75
CA LYS A 62 -5.74 6.70 22.85
C LYS A 62 -5.30 5.32 23.39
N TYR A 63 -4.07 4.91 23.09
CA TYR A 63 -3.55 3.58 23.42
C TYR A 63 -2.25 3.70 24.22
N PRO A 64 -2.33 4.08 25.52
CA PRO A 64 -1.14 4.23 26.38
C PRO A 64 -0.36 2.92 26.58
N GLY A 65 -1.02 1.76 26.44
CA GLY A 65 -0.38 0.43 26.49
C GLY A 65 0.34 0.01 25.21
N LYS A 66 0.68 0.95 24.33
CA LYS A 66 1.36 0.74 23.04
C LYS A 66 2.41 1.83 22.84
N ASN A 67 3.54 1.45 22.23
CA ASN A 67 4.62 2.36 21.90
C ASN A 67 4.51 2.83 20.45
N PHE A 68 4.67 4.13 20.19
CA PHE A 68 4.52 4.70 18.85
C PHE A 68 5.78 5.43 18.40
N ILE A 69 6.22 5.16 17.16
CA ILE A 69 7.32 5.90 16.52
C ILE A 69 6.84 6.51 15.20
N GLY A 70 6.90 7.83 15.10
CA GLY A 70 6.69 8.55 13.85
C GLY A 70 7.99 8.70 13.06
N VAL A 71 8.00 8.27 11.79
CA VAL A 71 9.18 8.35 10.90
C VAL A 71 8.93 9.34 9.77
N ASP A 72 9.81 10.33 9.60
CA ASP A 72 9.77 11.24 8.44
C ASP A 72 11.14 11.86 8.15
N ILE A 73 11.44 12.12 6.87
CA ILE A 73 12.68 12.81 6.46
C ILE A 73 12.67 14.31 6.81
N LYS A 74 11.48 14.93 6.86
CA LYS A 74 11.25 16.36 7.06
C LYS A 74 11.12 16.69 8.54
N GLY A 75 12.21 16.59 9.29
CA GLY A 75 12.24 16.80 10.76
C GLY A 75 11.55 18.06 11.28
N ALA A 76 11.63 19.19 10.57
CA ALA A 76 10.93 20.42 10.98
C ALA A 76 9.39 20.30 11.01
N ARG A 77 8.79 19.36 10.28
CA ARG A 77 7.35 19.08 10.32
C ARG A 77 6.99 18.30 11.59
N MET A 78 7.83 17.32 11.95
CA MET A 78 7.64 16.46 13.13
C MET A 78 7.75 17.21 14.46
N TRP A 79 8.39 18.40 14.47
CA TRP A 79 8.51 19.25 15.67
C TRP A 79 7.16 19.42 16.40
N LYS A 80 6.04 19.58 15.66
CA LYS A 80 4.71 19.77 16.27
C LYS A 80 4.31 18.56 17.12
N GLY A 81 4.42 17.34 16.58
CA GLY A 81 4.11 16.12 17.29
C GLY A 81 5.09 15.84 18.43
N ALA A 82 6.39 16.06 18.19
CA ALA A 82 7.43 15.86 19.19
C ALA A 82 7.24 16.75 20.41
N LYS A 83 7.00 18.05 20.17
CA LYS A 83 6.72 19.01 21.22
C LYS A 83 5.43 18.67 21.96
N ALA A 84 4.36 18.32 21.25
CA ALA A 84 3.08 17.94 21.88
C ALA A 84 3.26 16.74 22.84
N ALA A 85 3.98 15.70 22.40
CA ALA A 85 4.29 14.56 23.25
C ALA A 85 5.11 14.94 24.49
N VAL A 86 6.11 15.82 24.35
CA VAL A 86 6.90 16.32 25.50
C VAL A 86 6.05 17.17 26.46
N ASP A 87 5.30 18.13 25.94
CA ASP A 87 4.44 19.03 26.72
C ASP A 87 3.37 18.23 27.51
N ASN A 88 2.81 17.19 26.88
CA ASN A 88 1.81 16.29 27.47
C ASN A 88 2.43 15.13 28.28
N LYS A 89 3.76 15.09 28.43
CA LYS A 89 4.51 14.05 29.18
C LYS A 89 4.19 12.63 28.71
N MET A 90 4.06 12.43 27.41
CA MET A 90 3.85 11.12 26.81
C MET A 90 5.17 10.37 26.76
N ASP A 91 5.24 9.25 27.46
CA ASP A 91 6.39 8.34 27.50
C ASP A 91 6.34 7.26 26.40
N ASN A 92 5.19 7.10 25.75
CA ASN A 92 4.94 6.09 24.72
C ASN A 92 5.05 6.61 23.27
N VAL A 93 5.71 7.76 23.05
CA VAL A 93 5.90 8.38 21.72
C VAL A 93 7.36 8.73 21.46
N ALA A 94 7.87 8.32 20.28
CA ALA A 94 9.13 8.80 19.72
C ALA A 94 8.98 9.30 18.28
N PHE A 95 9.96 10.08 17.84
CA PHE A 95 10.09 10.53 16.45
C PHE A 95 11.48 10.20 15.93
N LEU A 96 11.54 9.61 14.74
CA LEU A 96 12.77 9.21 14.09
C LEU A 96 12.88 9.90 12.73
N ARG A 97 13.85 10.81 12.61
CA ARG A 97 14.14 11.48 11.36
C ARG A 97 15.10 10.67 10.50
N THR A 98 14.54 9.85 9.62
CA THR A 98 15.31 9.12 8.61
C THR A 98 14.53 9.01 7.30
N ARG A 99 15.18 8.49 6.27
CA ARG A 99 14.51 8.08 5.03
C ARG A 99 13.88 6.72 5.24
N VAL A 100 12.67 6.49 4.70
CA VAL A 100 12.03 5.17 4.81
C VAL A 100 12.90 4.08 4.18
N GLU A 101 13.70 4.41 3.16
CA GLU A 101 14.67 3.50 2.55
C GLU A 101 15.78 3.01 3.50
N LEU A 102 15.96 3.63 4.65
CA LEU A 102 17.01 3.32 5.63
C LEU A 102 16.46 2.73 6.94
N ILE A 103 15.15 2.43 7.02
CA ILE A 103 14.55 1.99 8.30
C ILE A 103 15.10 0.66 8.80
N SER A 104 15.63 -0.20 7.93
CA SER A 104 16.29 -1.45 8.31
C SER A 104 17.61 -1.25 9.08
N TYR A 105 18.15 -0.03 9.09
CA TYR A 105 19.26 0.34 9.96
C TYR A 105 18.80 0.78 11.35
N CYS A 106 17.52 1.09 11.51
CA CYS A 106 16.95 1.64 12.74
C CYS A 106 16.12 0.63 13.53
N PHE A 107 15.64 -0.43 12.87
CA PHE A 107 14.84 -1.51 13.45
C PHE A 107 15.47 -2.86 13.13
N ASP A 108 15.35 -3.81 14.05
CA ASP A 108 15.83 -5.17 13.89
C ASP A 108 14.72 -6.11 13.37
N VAL A 109 15.13 -7.34 13.07
CA VAL A 109 14.22 -8.39 12.63
C VAL A 109 13.14 -8.62 13.69
N ASP A 110 11.88 -8.74 13.25
CA ASP A 110 10.71 -8.97 14.11
C ASP A 110 10.47 -7.91 15.22
N GLU A 111 11.09 -6.72 15.15
CA GLU A 111 10.97 -5.70 16.20
C GLU A 111 9.63 -4.93 16.17
N ILE A 112 9.00 -4.82 14.99
CA ILE A 112 7.81 -3.99 14.77
C ILE A 112 6.52 -4.83 14.85
N ASN A 113 5.55 -4.40 15.64
CA ASN A 113 4.25 -5.07 15.79
C ASN A 113 3.25 -4.60 14.71
N GLU A 114 3.22 -3.30 14.41
CA GLU A 114 2.34 -2.72 13.39
C GLU A 114 3.02 -1.60 12.60
N ILE A 115 2.70 -1.49 11.31
CA ILE A 115 3.12 -0.38 10.46
C ILE A 115 1.90 0.40 9.95
N TRP A 116 1.97 1.72 10.05
CA TRP A 116 0.99 2.65 9.52
C TRP A 116 1.56 3.46 8.37
N ILE A 117 0.84 3.51 7.26
CA ILE A 117 1.13 4.36 6.10
C ILE A 117 -0.08 5.25 5.86
N THR A 118 0.04 6.51 6.26
CA THR A 118 -1.05 7.49 6.29
C THR A 118 -0.79 8.58 5.24
N PHE A 119 -1.71 8.70 4.28
CA PHE A 119 -1.67 9.71 3.21
C PHE A 119 -0.31 9.86 2.51
N PRO A 120 0.31 8.74 2.05
CA PRO A 120 1.62 8.80 1.42
C PRO A 120 1.55 9.53 0.07
N ASP A 121 2.68 10.06 -0.39
CA ASP A 121 2.79 10.53 -1.78
C ASP A 121 2.49 9.36 -2.74
N PRO A 122 1.47 9.46 -3.61
CA PRO A 122 1.03 8.35 -4.44
C PRO A 122 2.02 7.98 -5.55
N GLN A 123 3.01 8.83 -5.85
CA GLN A 123 4.00 8.62 -6.91
C GLN A 123 3.33 8.17 -8.23
N PRO A 124 2.54 9.04 -8.89
CA PRO A 124 1.64 8.64 -9.97
C PRO A 124 2.38 8.25 -11.26
N ARG A 125 3.62 8.72 -11.46
CA ARG A 125 4.39 8.44 -12.68
C ARG A 125 4.89 6.98 -12.69
N PRO A 126 4.80 6.24 -13.80
CA PRO A 126 5.23 4.83 -13.88
C PRO A 126 6.66 4.59 -13.38
N LYS A 127 7.61 5.46 -13.75
CA LYS A 127 9.01 5.38 -13.29
C LYS A 127 9.21 5.55 -11.78
N GLN A 128 8.19 6.02 -11.05
CA GLN A 128 8.24 6.23 -9.60
C GLN A 128 7.48 5.17 -8.81
N VAL A 129 6.91 4.14 -9.44
CA VAL A 129 6.17 3.07 -8.75
C VAL A 129 7.03 2.43 -7.66
N ARG A 130 8.34 2.25 -7.90
CA ARG A 130 9.31 1.73 -6.92
C ARG A 130 9.52 2.62 -5.68
N LYS A 131 9.06 3.88 -5.72
CA LYS A 131 9.12 4.84 -4.61
C LYS A 131 7.85 4.85 -3.76
N ARG A 132 6.79 4.16 -4.19
CA ARG A 132 5.58 3.98 -3.37
C ARG A 132 5.94 3.19 -2.13
N LEU A 133 5.52 3.67 -0.96
CA LEU A 133 5.79 3.00 0.32
C LEU A 133 5.16 1.61 0.41
N THR A 134 4.27 1.27 -0.51
CA THR A 134 3.59 -0.03 -0.65
C THR A 134 4.10 -0.83 -1.86
N SER A 135 5.22 -0.43 -2.47
CA SER A 135 5.82 -1.22 -3.56
C SER A 135 6.45 -2.52 -3.05
N PRO A 136 6.66 -3.52 -3.92
CA PRO A 136 7.21 -4.81 -3.49
C PRO A 136 8.54 -4.71 -2.75
N ARG A 137 9.39 -3.74 -3.12
CA ARG A 137 10.67 -3.48 -2.44
C ARG A 137 10.46 -3.13 -0.96
N PHE A 138 9.57 -2.19 -0.68
CA PHE A 138 9.30 -1.72 0.68
C PHE A 138 8.57 -2.79 1.50
N LEU A 139 7.54 -3.43 0.94
CA LEU A 139 6.78 -4.46 1.65
C LEU A 139 7.63 -5.69 2.02
N LYS A 140 8.60 -6.08 1.19
CA LYS A 140 9.58 -7.12 1.53
C LYS A 140 10.48 -6.71 2.69
N MET A 141 10.98 -5.48 2.68
CA MET A 141 11.75 -4.93 3.81
C MET A 141 10.90 -4.88 5.08
N TYR A 142 9.63 -4.46 5.01
CA TYR A 142 8.75 -4.44 6.19
C TYR A 142 8.53 -5.83 6.77
N ARG A 143 8.40 -6.86 5.92
CA ARG A 143 8.26 -8.25 6.35
C ARG A 143 9.46 -8.76 7.15
N GLU A 144 10.66 -8.24 6.91
CA GLU A 144 11.84 -8.57 7.72
C GLU A 144 11.79 -7.89 9.09
N LEU A 145 11.27 -6.66 9.16
CA LEU A 145 11.24 -5.86 10.39
C LEU A 145 10.03 -6.12 11.28
N MET A 146 8.95 -6.68 10.73
CA MET A 146 7.70 -6.93 11.44
C MET A 146 7.66 -8.36 11.99
N GLN A 147 7.17 -8.51 13.22
CA GLN A 147 6.92 -9.84 13.79
C GLN A 147 5.89 -10.63 12.97
N SER A 148 5.97 -11.97 13.03
CA SER A 148 4.95 -12.85 12.44
C SER A 148 3.54 -12.45 12.89
N GLY A 149 2.61 -12.31 11.94
CA GLY A 149 1.25 -11.84 12.23
C GLY A 149 1.11 -10.32 12.42
N GLY A 150 2.18 -9.55 12.23
CA GLY A 150 2.17 -8.09 12.31
C GLY A 150 1.17 -7.44 11.33
N LEU A 151 0.67 -6.27 11.70
CA LEU A 151 -0.40 -5.59 10.97
C LEU A 151 0.13 -4.42 10.13
N LEU A 152 -0.36 -4.30 8.91
CA LEU A 152 -0.12 -3.17 8.04
C LEU A 152 -1.42 -2.40 7.82
N HIS A 153 -1.34 -1.09 8.02
CA HIS A 153 -2.43 -0.16 7.84
C HIS A 153 -2.10 0.84 6.73
N ILE A 154 -3.03 1.00 5.79
CA ILE A 154 -2.91 1.97 4.71
C ILE A 154 -4.16 2.84 4.73
N LYS A 155 -3.96 4.15 4.82
CA LYS A 155 -5.03 5.15 4.81
C LYS A 155 -4.71 6.22 3.78
N THR A 156 -5.61 6.48 2.83
CA THR A 156 -5.31 7.39 1.70
C THR A 156 -6.58 7.89 1.02
N ASP A 157 -6.55 9.13 0.56
CA ASP A 157 -7.52 9.74 -0.34
C ASP A 157 -7.30 9.31 -1.81
N ASN A 158 -6.11 8.80 -2.14
CA ASN A 158 -5.75 8.46 -3.51
C ASN A 158 -6.19 7.05 -3.90
N ARG A 159 -7.30 6.96 -4.65
CA ARG A 159 -7.89 5.69 -5.09
C ARG A 159 -6.94 4.81 -5.94
N PRO A 160 -6.21 5.33 -6.95
CA PRO A 160 -5.26 4.51 -7.70
C PRO A 160 -4.11 3.92 -6.85
N PHE A 161 -3.56 4.71 -5.92
CA PHE A 161 -2.55 4.21 -4.98
C PHE A 161 -3.11 3.14 -4.04
N PHE A 162 -4.34 3.33 -3.56
CA PHE A 162 -5.04 2.36 -2.74
C PHE A 162 -5.21 1.00 -3.45
N GLU A 163 -5.74 1.01 -4.68
CA GLU A 163 -5.97 -0.21 -5.46
C GLU A 163 -4.67 -0.90 -5.83
N TYR A 164 -3.64 -0.13 -6.20
CA TYR A 164 -2.28 -0.66 -6.39
C TYR A 164 -1.77 -1.36 -5.12
N SER A 165 -1.90 -0.71 -3.97
CA SER A 165 -1.38 -1.24 -2.70
C SER A 165 -2.07 -2.53 -2.28
N ALA A 166 -3.39 -2.60 -2.46
CA ALA A 166 -4.18 -3.81 -2.21
C ALA A 166 -3.72 -4.98 -3.11
N GLY A 167 -3.47 -4.70 -4.40
CA GLY A 167 -2.95 -5.68 -5.34
C GLY A 167 -1.58 -6.25 -4.95
N VAL A 168 -0.61 -5.38 -4.61
CA VAL A 168 0.74 -5.80 -4.23
C VAL A 168 0.74 -6.56 -2.90
N LEU A 169 -0.08 -6.14 -1.92
CA LEU A 169 -0.20 -6.86 -0.65
C LEU A 169 -0.71 -8.28 -0.85
N SER A 170 -1.74 -8.44 -1.69
CA SER A 170 -2.23 -9.76 -2.07
C SER A 170 -1.13 -10.58 -2.74
N GLU A 171 -0.42 -10.03 -3.73
CA GLU A 171 0.70 -10.71 -4.41
C GLU A 171 1.77 -11.25 -3.43
N LEU A 172 2.11 -10.44 -2.42
CA LEU A 172 3.11 -10.78 -1.40
C LEU A 172 2.57 -11.62 -0.23
N GLY A 173 1.36 -12.16 -0.36
CA GLY A 173 0.77 -13.08 0.63
C GLY A 173 0.37 -12.42 1.94
N PHE A 174 0.06 -11.13 1.93
CA PHE A 174 -0.61 -10.52 3.08
C PHE A 174 -2.10 -10.87 3.04
N GLU A 175 -2.64 -11.22 4.20
CA GLU A 175 -4.07 -11.47 4.39
C GLU A 175 -4.78 -10.12 4.57
N VAL A 176 -5.64 -9.73 3.63
CA VAL A 176 -6.43 -8.51 3.76
C VAL A 176 -7.58 -8.74 4.74
N LEU A 177 -7.44 -8.22 5.95
CA LEU A 177 -8.44 -8.35 7.02
C LEU A 177 -9.64 -7.42 6.79
N PHE A 178 -9.39 -6.22 6.26
CA PHE A 178 -10.43 -5.26 5.95
C PHE A 178 -9.98 -4.31 4.85
N GLN A 179 -10.89 -3.94 3.96
CA GLN A 179 -10.68 -2.86 3.02
C GLN A 179 -12.00 -2.13 2.73
N THR A 180 -11.91 -0.81 2.57
CA THR A 180 -13.02 0.03 2.15
C THR A 180 -12.49 1.19 1.33
N THR A 181 -13.32 1.67 0.42
CA THR A 181 -13.03 2.85 -0.39
C THR A 181 -13.69 4.10 0.15
N ASP A 182 -14.49 3.95 1.20
CA ASP A 182 -15.05 5.04 1.99
C ASP A 182 -15.04 4.61 3.45
N LEU A 183 -14.03 5.03 4.19
CA LEU A 183 -13.83 4.67 5.59
C LEU A 183 -14.97 5.17 6.45
N TYR A 184 -15.41 6.41 6.24
CA TYR A 184 -16.36 7.08 7.13
C TYR A 184 -17.79 6.61 6.93
N GLN A 185 -18.15 6.13 5.74
CA GLN A 185 -19.42 5.46 5.48
C GLN A 185 -19.38 3.94 5.67
N SER A 186 -18.22 3.35 5.94
CA SER A 186 -18.10 1.90 6.17
C SER A 186 -18.50 1.47 7.58
N GLN A 187 -18.75 0.17 7.74
CA GLN A 187 -18.94 -0.54 9.00
C GLN A 187 -17.70 -0.63 9.90
N TRP A 188 -16.55 -0.09 9.49
CA TRP A 188 -15.33 -0.12 10.31
C TRP A 188 -15.54 0.61 11.64
N GLN A 189 -15.13 0.01 12.76
CA GLN A 189 -15.20 0.63 14.10
C GLN A 189 -13.82 0.71 14.79
N GLY A 190 -12.75 0.39 14.07
CA GLY A 190 -11.40 0.36 14.62
C GLY A 190 -10.68 1.70 14.62
N GLU A 191 -9.41 1.62 14.96
CA GLU A 191 -8.45 2.70 15.16
C GLU A 191 -8.35 3.70 13.99
N ALA A 192 -8.58 3.26 12.75
CA ALA A 192 -8.54 4.14 11.58
C ALA A 192 -9.53 5.33 11.64
N LYS A 193 -10.67 5.17 12.33
CA LYS A 193 -11.66 6.24 12.57
C LYS A 193 -11.39 7.04 13.84
N SER A 194 -10.49 6.55 14.71
CA SER A 194 -10.28 7.12 16.04
C SER A 194 -9.55 8.45 16.03
N PHE A 195 -8.88 8.76 14.93
CA PHE A 195 -8.19 10.04 14.75
C PHE A 195 -8.40 10.56 13.33
N THR A 196 -8.75 11.84 13.24
CA THR A 196 -8.84 12.60 11.98
C THR A 196 -7.76 13.68 11.97
N THR A 197 -6.83 13.56 11.03
CA THR A 197 -5.77 14.59 10.87
C THR A 197 -6.37 15.91 10.36
N PHE A 198 -5.62 17.00 10.46
CA PHE A 198 -6.04 18.27 9.88
C PHE A 198 -6.29 18.18 8.36
N TYR A 199 -5.46 17.42 7.64
CA TYR A 199 -5.62 17.20 6.19
C TYR A 199 -6.88 16.39 5.88
N GLU A 200 -7.12 15.35 6.67
CA GLU A 200 -8.29 14.49 6.49
C GLU A 200 -9.60 15.24 6.72
N LYS A 201 -9.67 16.11 7.73
CA LYS A 201 -10.86 16.96 7.96
C LYS A 201 -11.18 17.80 6.72
N LYS A 202 -10.16 18.41 6.09
CA LYS A 202 -10.34 19.18 4.85
C LYS A 202 -10.86 18.35 3.69
N PHE A 203 -10.38 17.11 3.53
CA PHE A 203 -10.86 16.21 2.49
C PHE A 203 -12.32 15.79 2.73
N LEU A 204 -12.70 15.53 3.98
CA LEU A 204 -14.07 15.19 4.34
C LEU A 204 -15.04 16.37 4.15
N GLU A 205 -14.60 17.60 4.45
CA GLU A 205 -15.40 18.82 4.23
C GLU A 205 -15.78 19.03 2.76
N VAL A 206 -14.93 18.59 1.81
CA VAL A 206 -15.21 18.64 0.37
C VAL A 206 -15.80 17.33 -0.18
N GLY A 207 -16.22 16.42 0.70
CA GLY A 207 -16.86 15.14 0.33
C GLY A 207 -15.93 14.12 -0.31
N MET A 208 -14.61 14.24 -0.15
CA MET A 208 -13.65 13.29 -0.71
C MET A 208 -13.56 12.03 0.15
N PRO A 209 -13.85 10.84 -0.40
CA PRO A 209 -13.85 9.60 0.38
C PRO A 209 -12.42 9.16 0.72
N ILE A 210 -12.25 8.63 1.94
CA ILE A 210 -10.97 8.11 2.41
C ILE A 210 -10.97 6.60 2.29
N ASN A 211 -10.00 6.05 1.56
CA ASN A 211 -9.79 4.62 1.43
C ASN A 211 -8.96 4.11 2.61
N TYR A 212 -9.28 2.92 3.09
CA TYR A 212 -8.57 2.28 4.19
C TYR A 212 -8.43 0.77 3.96
N LEU A 213 -7.24 0.26 4.26
CA LEU A 213 -6.91 -1.17 4.19
C LEU A 213 -6.14 -1.57 5.44
N LYS A 214 -6.56 -2.68 6.05
CA LYS A 214 -5.84 -3.38 7.11
C LYS A 214 -5.48 -4.77 6.60
N ALA A 215 -4.21 -5.11 6.64
CA ALA A 215 -3.72 -6.43 6.26
C ALA A 215 -2.82 -7.02 7.33
N LYS A 216 -2.78 -8.33 7.40
CA LYS A 216 -1.95 -9.12 8.31
C LYS A 216 -0.85 -9.81 7.53
N MET A 217 0.35 -9.77 8.06
CA MET A 217 1.45 -10.56 7.52
C MET A 217 1.26 -12.04 7.88
N VAL A 218 1.09 -12.89 6.88
CA VAL A 218 1.08 -14.35 7.05
C VAL A 218 2.53 -14.86 7.01
N GLY A 219 2.85 -15.84 7.87
CA GLY A 219 4.19 -16.21 8.37
C GLY A 219 5.34 -16.37 7.37
N ASN A 220 6.55 -16.49 7.93
CA ASN A 220 7.86 -16.42 7.28
C ASN A 220 8.31 -17.71 6.57
N ASP A 221 7.40 -18.46 5.95
CA ASP A 221 7.83 -19.46 4.97
C ASP A 221 8.55 -18.70 3.87
N ARG A 222 9.90 -18.74 3.88
CA ARG A 222 10.80 -18.16 2.88
C ARG A 222 10.25 -18.48 1.49
N VAL A 223 9.48 -17.56 0.93
CA VAL A 223 8.82 -17.63 -0.39
C VAL A 223 8.68 -19.07 -0.91
N LYS A 224 7.86 -19.89 -0.25
CA LYS A 224 7.06 -20.82 -1.05
C LYS A 224 6.11 -19.93 -1.81
N GLU A 225 6.21 -19.95 -3.13
CA GLU A 225 5.37 -19.20 -4.08
C GLU A 225 3.95 -19.08 -3.48
N SER A 226 3.58 -17.87 -3.01
CA SER A 226 2.33 -17.70 -2.26
C SER A 226 1.15 -18.16 -3.13
N GLU A 227 0.07 -18.67 -2.54
CA GLU A 227 -1.14 -19.03 -3.29
C GLU A 227 -1.67 -17.88 -4.15
N ASN A 228 -1.36 -16.63 -3.78
CA ASN A 228 -1.67 -15.42 -4.55
C ASN A 228 -0.70 -15.17 -5.71
N ASN A 229 0.60 -15.48 -5.58
CA ASN A 229 1.51 -15.53 -6.72
C ASN A 229 1.06 -16.64 -7.70
N SER A 230 0.58 -17.76 -7.17
CA SER A 230 -0.12 -18.80 -7.94
C SER A 230 -1.42 -18.28 -8.58
N PHE A 231 -2.21 -17.43 -7.92
CA PHE A 231 -3.41 -16.83 -8.53
C PHE A 231 -3.06 -15.86 -9.66
N PHE A 232 -2.13 -14.92 -9.48
CA PHE A 232 -1.73 -13.99 -10.54
C PHE A 232 -1.08 -14.73 -11.71
N LYS A 233 -0.25 -15.74 -11.43
CA LYS A 233 0.28 -16.65 -12.46
C LYS A 233 -0.85 -17.32 -13.24
N ARG A 234 -1.82 -17.93 -12.55
CA ARG A 234 -3.01 -18.52 -13.19
C ARG A 234 -3.82 -17.50 -14.00
N VAL A 235 -3.98 -16.27 -13.50
CA VAL A 235 -4.60 -15.17 -14.25
C VAL A 235 -3.82 -14.85 -15.51
N TYR A 236 -2.49 -14.68 -15.43
CA TYR A 236 -1.65 -14.43 -16.58
C TYR A 236 -1.70 -15.58 -17.60
N ASP A 237 -1.73 -16.82 -17.13
CA ASP A 237 -1.80 -18.00 -17.98
C ASP A 237 -3.15 -18.09 -18.72
N VAL A 238 -4.26 -17.70 -18.08
CA VAL A 238 -5.56 -17.57 -18.75
C VAL A 238 -5.54 -16.41 -19.76
N VAL A 239 -5.01 -15.25 -19.38
CA VAL A 239 -4.99 -14.07 -20.25
C VAL A 239 -4.12 -14.28 -21.48
N ARG A 240 -3.00 -15.00 -21.36
CA ARG A 240 -2.17 -15.39 -22.51
C ARG A 240 -2.89 -16.30 -23.51
N GLN A 241 -3.93 -17.01 -23.08
CA GLN A 241 -4.72 -17.88 -23.94
C GLN A 241 -5.84 -17.14 -24.69
N ILE A 242 -6.10 -15.87 -24.38
CA ILE A 242 -7.08 -15.07 -25.14
C ILE A 242 -6.53 -14.90 -26.56
N PRO A 243 -7.23 -15.40 -27.61
CA PRO A 243 -6.74 -15.29 -28.98
C PRO A 243 -6.67 -13.84 -29.47
N HIS A 244 -5.87 -13.60 -30.50
CA HIS A 244 -5.87 -12.33 -31.22
C HIS A 244 -7.26 -12.01 -31.80
N GLY A 245 -7.72 -10.77 -31.67
CA GLY A 245 -9.05 -10.34 -32.12
C GLY A 245 -10.19 -10.76 -31.19
N ARG A 246 -9.87 -11.23 -29.98
CA ARG A 246 -10.84 -11.62 -28.96
C ARG A 246 -10.59 -10.87 -27.65
N VAL A 247 -11.64 -10.67 -26.87
CA VAL A 247 -11.59 -9.97 -25.57
C VAL A 247 -12.36 -10.75 -24.52
N THR A 248 -12.00 -10.58 -23.26
CA THR A 248 -12.75 -11.15 -22.13
C THR A 248 -12.97 -10.10 -21.05
N SER A 249 -13.68 -10.49 -19.99
CA SER A 249 -13.89 -9.61 -18.84
C SER A 249 -13.13 -10.07 -17.59
N TYR A 250 -12.78 -9.12 -16.71
CA TYR A 250 -12.23 -9.41 -15.39
C TYR A 250 -13.07 -10.44 -14.61
N GLY A 251 -14.39 -10.34 -14.72
CA GLY A 251 -15.33 -11.26 -14.06
C GLY A 251 -15.30 -12.67 -14.63
N ALA A 252 -15.14 -12.81 -15.95
CA ALA A 252 -15.09 -14.11 -16.61
C ALA A 252 -13.81 -14.88 -16.23
N ILE A 253 -12.66 -14.21 -16.21
CA ILE A 253 -11.40 -14.80 -15.74
C ILE A 253 -11.53 -15.24 -14.28
N ALA A 254 -12.07 -14.37 -13.41
CA ALA A 254 -12.25 -14.69 -11.99
C ALA A 254 -13.18 -15.91 -11.79
N ALA A 255 -14.28 -15.98 -12.55
CA ALA A 255 -15.21 -17.10 -12.50
C ALA A 255 -14.58 -18.41 -12.98
N PHE A 256 -13.80 -18.37 -14.08
CA PHE A 256 -13.11 -19.54 -14.61
C PHE A 256 -12.11 -20.13 -13.61
N LEU A 257 -11.36 -19.28 -12.90
CA LEU A 257 -10.40 -19.67 -11.87
C LEU A 257 -11.04 -20.13 -10.55
N GLY A 258 -12.37 -20.26 -10.49
CA GLY A 258 -13.10 -20.68 -9.29
C GLY A 258 -13.23 -19.59 -8.22
N SER A 259 -12.93 -18.34 -8.56
CA SER A 259 -12.96 -17.18 -7.66
C SER A 259 -14.03 -16.17 -8.10
N LYS A 260 -15.25 -16.65 -8.30
CA LYS A 260 -16.38 -15.80 -8.74
C LYS A 260 -16.58 -14.65 -7.76
N GLY A 261 -16.62 -13.41 -8.26
CA GLY A 261 -16.67 -12.18 -7.44
C GLY A 261 -15.31 -11.48 -7.27
N SER A 262 -14.20 -12.16 -7.56
CA SER A 262 -12.84 -11.59 -7.46
C SER A 262 -12.38 -10.83 -8.70
N ALA A 263 -13.30 -10.22 -9.46
CA ALA A 263 -12.97 -9.46 -10.68
C ALA A 263 -11.96 -8.34 -10.40
N ARG A 264 -12.03 -7.71 -9.22
CA ARG A 264 -11.04 -6.70 -8.81
C ARG A 264 -9.63 -7.28 -8.68
N MET A 265 -9.49 -8.51 -8.19
CA MET A 265 -8.18 -9.16 -8.09
C MET A 265 -7.59 -9.46 -9.47
N VAL A 266 -8.41 -9.81 -10.46
CA VAL A 266 -7.95 -9.92 -11.86
C VAL A 266 -7.50 -8.56 -12.38
N GLY A 267 -8.22 -7.49 -12.06
CA GLY A 267 -7.81 -6.12 -12.36
C GLY A 267 -6.44 -5.78 -11.77
N TRP A 268 -6.19 -6.18 -10.52
CA TRP A 268 -4.89 -6.02 -9.87
C TRP A 268 -3.79 -6.79 -10.59
N ALA A 269 -4.03 -8.04 -10.98
CA ALA A 269 -3.10 -8.81 -11.79
C ALA A 269 -2.79 -8.08 -13.12
N MET A 270 -3.81 -7.58 -13.84
CA MET A 270 -3.58 -6.87 -15.11
C MET A 270 -2.71 -5.63 -14.94
N ASN A 271 -2.91 -4.83 -13.88
CA ASN A 271 -2.06 -3.69 -13.58
C ASN A 271 -0.61 -4.11 -13.25
N ALA A 272 -0.42 -5.24 -12.57
CA ALA A 272 0.90 -5.78 -12.23
C ALA A 272 1.61 -6.49 -13.40
N SER A 273 0.88 -6.83 -14.47
CA SER A 273 1.34 -7.67 -15.57
C SER A 273 2.57 -7.14 -16.32
N HIS A 274 2.82 -5.82 -16.29
CA HIS A 274 4.01 -5.19 -16.87
C HIS A 274 5.33 -5.66 -16.24
N ASN A 275 5.28 -6.21 -15.03
CA ASN A 275 6.46 -6.78 -14.36
C ASN A 275 6.59 -8.30 -14.59
N SER A 276 5.69 -8.92 -15.36
CA SER A 276 5.75 -10.35 -15.67
C SER A 276 6.93 -10.63 -16.60
N PRO A 277 7.71 -11.71 -16.37
CA PRO A 277 8.83 -12.06 -17.25
C PRO A 277 8.38 -12.45 -18.67
N MET A 278 7.14 -12.91 -18.82
CA MET A 278 6.52 -13.18 -20.12
C MET A 278 5.42 -12.17 -20.43
N PRO A 279 5.33 -11.64 -21.66
CA PRO A 279 4.26 -10.73 -22.06
C PRO A 279 2.86 -11.27 -21.73
N VAL A 280 1.98 -10.37 -21.32
CA VAL A 280 0.58 -10.64 -21.01
C VAL A 280 -0.26 -9.68 -21.86
N PRO A 281 -1.19 -10.17 -22.72
CA PRO A 281 -2.03 -9.33 -23.57
C PRO A 281 -3.16 -8.66 -22.76
N ALA A 282 -2.80 -7.83 -21.78
CA ALA A 282 -3.73 -7.23 -20.84
C ALA A 282 -4.75 -6.30 -21.51
N HIS A 283 -4.46 -5.79 -22.73
CA HIS A 283 -5.38 -4.94 -23.50
C HIS A 283 -6.65 -5.68 -23.90
N ARG A 284 -6.62 -7.02 -23.95
CA ARG A 284 -7.79 -7.87 -24.24
C ARG A 284 -8.72 -8.09 -23.04
N VAL A 285 -8.41 -7.54 -21.87
CA VAL A 285 -9.22 -7.70 -20.64
C VAL A 285 -9.97 -6.41 -20.32
N LEU A 286 -11.30 -6.48 -20.39
CA LEU A 286 -12.19 -5.33 -20.28
C LEU A 286 -13.13 -5.46 -19.08
N ASN A 287 -13.89 -4.40 -18.78
CA ASN A 287 -15.01 -4.55 -17.84
C ASN A 287 -16.18 -5.31 -18.49
N ARG A 288 -17.21 -5.61 -17.69
CA ARG A 288 -18.40 -6.36 -18.15
C ARG A 288 -19.16 -5.72 -19.32
N ASN A 289 -18.98 -4.42 -19.55
CA ASN A 289 -19.65 -3.65 -20.61
C ASN A 289 -18.73 -3.44 -21.84
N GLY A 290 -17.50 -3.96 -21.82
CA GLY A 290 -16.53 -3.76 -22.90
C GLY A 290 -15.82 -2.41 -22.85
N VAL A 291 -15.90 -1.70 -21.72
CA VAL A 291 -15.21 -0.41 -21.53
C VAL A 291 -13.76 -0.66 -21.13
N LEU A 292 -12.85 0.12 -21.72
CA LEU A 292 -11.39 0.10 -21.56
C LEU A 292 -10.96 0.72 -20.21
N THR A 293 -11.54 0.23 -19.12
CA THR A 293 -11.24 0.70 -17.74
C THR A 293 -9.77 0.56 -17.33
N GLY A 294 -9.01 -0.34 -17.99
CA GLY A 294 -7.59 -0.55 -17.75
C GLY A 294 -6.67 0.40 -18.51
N LYS A 295 -7.18 1.27 -19.40
CA LYS A 295 -6.37 2.06 -20.34
C LYS A 295 -5.31 2.93 -19.67
N HIS A 296 -5.58 3.42 -18.46
CA HIS A 296 -4.65 4.27 -17.69
C HIS A 296 -3.39 3.54 -17.22
N HIS A 297 -3.37 2.21 -17.27
CA HIS A 297 -2.19 1.40 -16.95
C HIS A 297 -1.27 1.22 -18.16
N PHE A 298 -1.78 1.50 -19.37
CA PHE A 298 -0.99 1.55 -20.59
C PHE A 298 -0.31 2.93 -20.66
N GLY A 299 0.96 2.97 -21.11
CA GLY A 299 1.80 4.17 -21.02
C GLY A 299 1.19 5.46 -21.63
N SER A 300 0.25 5.33 -22.57
CA SER A 300 -0.61 6.40 -23.08
C SER A 300 -2.09 5.98 -23.03
N SER A 301 -3.00 6.96 -22.97
CA SER A 301 -4.45 6.72 -22.93
C SER A 301 -4.98 6.00 -24.17
N GLU A 302 -4.31 6.17 -25.31
CA GLU A 302 -4.74 5.63 -26.61
C GLU A 302 -4.15 4.24 -26.89
N LEU A 303 -3.07 3.83 -26.21
CA LEU A 303 -2.35 2.61 -26.56
C LEU A 303 -3.22 1.36 -26.44
N MET A 304 -4.06 1.26 -25.40
CA MET A 304 -4.95 0.12 -25.23
C MET A 304 -5.95 0.01 -26.38
N GLN A 305 -6.50 1.15 -26.84
CA GLN A 305 -7.41 1.20 -27.98
C GLN A 305 -6.71 0.83 -29.29
N GLN A 306 -5.55 1.43 -29.57
CA GLN A 306 -4.76 1.12 -30.77
C GLN A 306 -4.40 -0.37 -30.86
N LEU A 307 -4.05 -0.99 -29.73
CA LEU A 307 -3.77 -2.42 -29.69
C LEU A 307 -5.01 -3.25 -30.05
N LEU A 308 -6.20 -2.88 -29.56
CA LEU A 308 -7.45 -3.58 -29.91
C LEU A 308 -7.84 -3.37 -31.38
N GLU A 309 -7.74 -2.15 -31.88
CA GLU A 309 -8.06 -1.81 -33.28
C GLU A 309 -7.12 -2.51 -34.27
N ASN A 310 -5.83 -2.62 -33.94
CA ASN A 310 -4.87 -3.40 -34.71
C ASN A 310 -5.22 -4.91 -34.75
N GLU A 311 -5.97 -5.39 -33.76
CA GLU A 311 -6.50 -6.76 -33.77
C GLU A 311 -7.85 -6.90 -34.49
N GLY A 312 -8.34 -5.82 -35.10
CA GLY A 312 -9.62 -5.78 -35.82
C GLY A 312 -10.84 -5.55 -34.92
N ILE A 313 -10.62 -5.10 -33.68
CA ILE A 313 -11.70 -4.82 -32.71
C ILE A 313 -12.04 -3.33 -32.77
N GLU A 314 -13.27 -3.02 -33.15
CA GLU A 314 -13.74 -1.64 -33.22
C GLU A 314 -14.01 -1.08 -31.81
N VAL A 315 -13.45 0.10 -31.52
CA VAL A 315 -13.62 0.81 -30.26
C VAL A 315 -14.19 2.21 -30.52
N LYS A 316 -15.25 2.57 -29.79
CA LYS A 316 -15.86 3.90 -29.86
C LYS A 316 -16.08 4.43 -28.45
N ALA A 317 -15.58 5.64 -28.18
CA ALA A 317 -15.68 6.30 -26.88
C ALA A 317 -15.25 5.38 -25.71
N ASP A 318 -14.03 4.83 -25.81
CA ASP A 318 -13.45 3.90 -24.83
C ASP A 318 -14.22 2.59 -24.60
N GLN A 319 -15.09 2.20 -25.53
CA GLN A 319 -15.89 0.99 -25.42
C GLN A 319 -15.83 0.17 -26.71
N VAL A 320 -15.61 -1.14 -26.58
CA VAL A 320 -15.68 -2.07 -27.72
C VAL A 320 -17.10 -2.10 -28.27
N VAL A 321 -17.22 -1.86 -29.58
CA VAL A 321 -18.47 -1.98 -30.32
C VAL A 321 -18.79 -3.46 -30.50
N ASP A 322 -20.04 -3.86 -30.28
CA ASP A 322 -20.49 -5.25 -30.40
C ASP A 322 -19.61 -6.24 -29.59
N LEU A 323 -19.49 -5.99 -28.28
CA LEU A 323 -18.67 -6.81 -27.38
C LEU A 323 -18.93 -8.32 -27.53
N GLN A 324 -20.18 -8.72 -27.74
CA GLN A 324 -20.57 -10.13 -27.82
C GLN A 324 -19.91 -10.85 -28.99
N LYS A 325 -19.73 -10.17 -30.13
CA LYS A 325 -19.02 -10.70 -31.30
C LYS A 325 -17.58 -11.10 -30.98
N TYR A 326 -16.90 -10.33 -30.14
CA TYR A 326 -15.48 -10.55 -29.80
C TYR A 326 -15.28 -11.31 -28.49
N PHE A 327 -16.34 -11.49 -27.70
CA PHE A 327 -16.25 -12.01 -26.36
C PHE A 327 -15.73 -13.45 -26.35
N TRP A 328 -14.70 -13.69 -25.56
CA TRP A 328 -14.09 -14.99 -25.31
C TRP A 328 -14.34 -15.36 -23.87
N ASP A 329 -15.09 -16.45 -23.69
CA ASP A 329 -15.46 -16.97 -22.38
C ASP A 329 -14.52 -18.12 -22.02
N PRO A 330 -13.56 -17.93 -21.10
CA PRO A 330 -12.63 -18.97 -20.70
C PRO A 330 -13.33 -20.24 -20.20
N ALA A 331 -14.54 -20.15 -19.63
CA ALA A 331 -15.29 -21.32 -19.18
C ALA A 331 -15.84 -22.20 -20.31
N LYS A 332 -15.99 -21.66 -21.51
CA LYS A 332 -16.44 -22.39 -22.71
C LYS A 332 -15.27 -22.81 -23.59
N GLU A 333 -14.23 -21.99 -23.63
CA GLU A 333 -13.16 -22.08 -24.62
C GLU A 333 -11.95 -22.87 -24.08
N LEU A 334 -11.76 -22.93 -22.76
CA LEU A 334 -10.69 -23.70 -22.14
C LEU A 334 -11.23 -24.99 -21.52
N LYS A 335 -10.51 -26.09 -21.72
CA LYS A 335 -10.77 -27.36 -21.03
C LYS A 335 -10.17 -27.29 -19.62
N ARG A 336 -10.90 -27.80 -18.63
CA ARG A 336 -10.43 -27.90 -17.24
C ARG A 336 -9.38 -28.97 -17.06
#